data_AF-I4EKD4-F1
#
_entry.id   AF-I4EKD4-F1
#
_cell.length_a   1.000
_cell.length_b   1.000
_cell.length_c   1.000
_cell.angle_alpha   90.00
_cell.angle_beta   90.00
_cell.angle_gamma   90.00
#
_symmetry.space_group_name_H-M   'P 1'
#
loop_
_entity.id
_entity.type
_entity.pdbx_description
1 polymer ?
#
loop_
_entity_poly.entity_id
_entity_poly.type
_entity_poly.pdbx_seq_one_letter_code
_entity_poly.pdbx_strand_id
1 'polypeptide(L)'
;MYWNRKHVLVCTANHCMQKGASAVAGRLRIEMKRKGLDTDVLVNTCDSIDLCDVGPNIVVYPDRIIYSGVQVKDIPEIIDSLREGGQPVERLMLTPESTGETRRRVFYEAATTTPAVSADAFQALAEEHGFDAAWVNEQARRGFIARKEVDGEPVITVTSKARNRYGIPPAE
;
A
#
# COMPACT_ATOMS: atom_id res chain seq x y z
N MET A 1 5.97 -5.76 -26.87
CA MET A 1 5.39 -4.63 -26.11
C MET A 1 3.91 -4.37 -26.42
N TYR A 2 3.42 -4.52 -27.66
CA TYR A 2 1.96 -4.42 -27.89
C TYR A 2 1.21 -5.72 -27.60
N TRP A 3 1.89 -6.87 -27.68
CA TRP A 3 1.28 -8.20 -27.62
C TRP A 3 1.49 -8.94 -26.28
N ASN A 4 1.96 -8.26 -25.23
CA ASN A 4 2.12 -8.89 -23.92
C ASN A 4 0.76 -9.16 -23.29
N ARG A 5 0.57 -10.40 -22.81
CA ARG A 5 -0.63 -10.87 -22.13
C ARG A 5 -0.79 -10.23 -20.75
N LYS A 6 0.32 -10.06 -20.01
CA LYS A 6 0.31 -9.36 -18.71
C LYS A 6 1.28 -8.18 -18.70
N HIS A 7 0.92 -7.14 -17.97
CA HIS A 7 1.79 -6.00 -17.65
C HIS A 7 1.94 -5.89 -16.13
N VAL A 8 3.18 -6.06 -15.69
CA VAL A 8 3.59 -6.01 -14.30
C VAL A 8 4.28 -4.69 -14.03
N LEU A 9 3.73 -3.91 -13.11
CA LEU A 9 4.29 -2.63 -12.67
C LEU A 9 4.84 -2.79 -11.25
N VAL A 10 6.15 -2.65 -11.11
CA VAL A 10 6.81 -2.65 -9.80
C VAL A 10 6.95 -1.20 -9.34
N CYS A 11 6.30 -0.85 -8.23
CA CYS A 11 6.43 0.49 -7.67
C CYS A 11 7.86 0.71 -7.16
N THR A 12 8.54 1.71 -7.70
CA THR A 12 9.89 2.12 -7.29
C THR A 12 9.92 3.58 -6.86
N ALA A 13 8.79 4.12 -6.40
CA ALA A 13 8.78 5.39 -5.66
C ALA A 13 9.64 5.28 -4.38
N ASN A 14 10.05 6.42 -3.83
CA ASN A 14 10.98 6.53 -2.71
C ASN A 14 10.66 5.54 -1.56
N HIS A 15 9.41 5.43 -1.13
CA HIS A 15 9.01 4.51 -0.05
C HIS A 15 9.17 3.04 -0.39
N CYS A 16 8.78 2.63 -1.60
CA CYS A 16 8.97 1.25 -2.01
C CYS A 16 10.47 0.96 -2.18
N MET A 17 11.26 1.91 -2.69
CA MET A 17 12.72 1.79 -2.75
C MET A 17 13.36 1.60 -1.38
N GLN A 18 12.98 2.39 -0.38
CA GLN A 18 13.45 2.24 1.01
C GLN A 18 13.13 0.87 1.60
N LYS A 19 12.08 0.21 1.10
CA LYS A 19 11.67 -1.15 1.49
C LYS A 19 12.20 -2.25 0.57
N GLY A 20 13.16 -1.93 -0.31
CA GLY A 20 13.85 -2.93 -1.14
C GLY A 20 13.26 -3.16 -2.55
N ALA A 21 12.39 -2.29 -3.04
CA ALA A 21 11.77 -2.45 -4.36
C ALA A 21 12.76 -2.54 -5.53
N SER A 22 13.93 -1.90 -5.43
CA SER A 22 14.98 -2.01 -6.46
C SER A 22 15.46 -3.46 -6.62
N ALA A 23 15.69 -4.16 -5.49
CA ALA A 23 16.09 -5.57 -5.50
C ALA A 23 14.97 -6.48 -6.01
N VAL A 24 13.71 -6.21 -5.63
CA VAL A 24 12.53 -6.92 -6.11
C VAL A 24 12.40 -6.78 -7.63
N ALA A 25 12.44 -5.55 -8.16
CA ALA A 25 12.32 -5.28 -9.59
C ALA A 25 13.47 -5.91 -10.39
N GLY A 26 14.70 -5.80 -9.90
CA GLY A 26 15.87 -6.38 -10.52
C GLY A 26 15.81 -7.90 -10.58
N ARG A 27 15.51 -8.56 -9.44
CA ARG A 27 15.38 -10.02 -9.40
C ARG A 27 14.25 -10.51 -10.30
N LEU A 28 13.09 -9.87 -10.27
CA LEU A 28 11.95 -10.26 -11.11
C LEU A 28 12.33 -10.23 -12.59
N ARG A 29 12.92 -9.14 -13.08
CA ARG A 29 13.31 -9.03 -14.50
C ARG A 29 14.33 -10.08 -14.92
N ILE A 30 15.34 -10.33 -14.10
CA ILE A 30 16.38 -11.33 -14.38
C ILE A 30 15.75 -12.72 -14.50
N GLU A 31 14.89 -13.09 -13.56
CA GLU A 31 14.28 -14.42 -13.53
C GLU A 31 13.21 -14.61 -14.63
N MET A 32 12.45 -13.57 -14.97
CA MET A 32 11.52 -13.60 -16.10
C MET A 32 12.24 -13.87 -17.42
N LYS A 33 13.36 -13.19 -17.67
CA LYS A 33 14.20 -13.43 -18.85
C LYS A 33 14.83 -14.82 -18.85
N ARG A 34 15.34 -15.28 -17.70
CA ARG A 34 15.91 -16.64 -17.56
C ARG A 34 14.90 -17.74 -17.88
N LYS A 35 13.62 -17.52 -17.57
CA LYS A 35 12.53 -18.46 -17.82
C LYS A 35 11.84 -18.25 -19.17
N GLY A 36 12.31 -17.30 -19.99
CA GLY A 36 11.72 -16.97 -21.30
C GLY A 36 10.31 -16.40 -21.22
N LEU A 37 9.91 -15.82 -20.09
CA LEU A 37 8.57 -15.27 -19.88
C LEU A 37 8.47 -13.78 -20.26
N ASP A 38 9.59 -13.13 -20.58
CA ASP A 38 9.68 -11.74 -20.98
C ASP A 38 9.14 -11.47 -22.40
N THR A 39 8.79 -12.51 -23.16
CA THR A 39 8.07 -12.40 -24.43
C THR A 39 6.59 -12.06 -24.24
N ASP A 40 5.99 -12.56 -23.17
CA ASP A 40 4.53 -12.53 -22.95
C ASP A 40 4.13 -11.65 -21.76
N VAL A 41 5.06 -11.40 -20.84
CA VAL A 41 4.84 -10.59 -19.64
C VAL A 41 5.81 -9.42 -19.63
N LEU A 42 5.28 -8.21 -19.71
CA LEU A 42 6.06 -6.98 -19.64
C LEU A 42 6.26 -6.58 -18.17
N VAL A 43 7.51 -6.33 -17.75
CA VAL A 43 7.82 -5.90 -16.38
C VAL A 43 8.46 -4.51 -16.37
N ASN A 44 7.67 -3.50 -16.01
CA ASN A 44 8.10 -2.11 -15.91
C ASN A 44 8.14 -1.64 -14.46
N THR A 45 8.89 -0.57 -14.21
CA THR A 45 8.81 0.16 -12.95
C THR A 45 7.79 1.29 -13.11
N CYS A 46 7.14 1.67 -12.02
CA CYS A 46 6.29 2.85 -11.98
C CYS A 46 6.60 3.71 -10.75
N ASP A 47 6.10 4.95 -10.77
CA ASP A 47 6.07 5.80 -9.60
C ASP A 47 4.98 5.33 -8.61
N SER A 48 4.71 6.14 -7.59
CA SER A 48 3.78 5.85 -6.50
C SER A 48 2.41 5.43 -7.04
N ILE A 49 1.86 4.39 -6.42
CA ILE A 49 0.48 3.95 -6.59
C ILE A 49 -0.36 4.25 -5.33
N ASP A 50 0.09 5.22 -4.53
CA ASP A 50 -0.50 5.68 -3.26
C ASP A 50 -0.54 4.67 -2.10
N LEU A 51 0.14 3.53 -2.27
CA LEU A 51 0.25 2.44 -1.29
C LEU A 51 1.60 2.41 -0.53
N CYS A 52 2.18 3.59 -0.25
CA CYS A 52 3.53 3.69 0.33
C CYS A 52 3.69 2.98 1.68
N ASP A 53 2.64 2.93 2.51
CA ASP A 53 2.71 2.34 3.86
C ASP A 53 2.87 0.82 3.84
N VAL A 54 2.49 0.17 2.74
CA VAL A 54 2.44 -1.29 2.64
C VAL A 54 3.40 -1.88 1.61
N GLY A 55 4.17 -1.04 0.91
CA GLY A 55 5.13 -1.51 -0.10
C GLY A 55 6.25 -2.43 0.43
N PRO A 56 7.08 -3.00 -0.46
CA PRO A 56 7.08 -2.84 -1.92
C PRO A 56 5.83 -3.40 -2.59
N ASN A 57 5.32 -2.68 -3.60
CA ASN A 57 4.08 -3.07 -4.28
C ASN A 57 4.32 -3.44 -5.74
N ILE A 58 3.57 -4.43 -6.23
CA ILE A 58 3.53 -4.85 -7.62
C ILE A 58 2.07 -4.86 -8.08
N VAL A 59 1.78 -4.26 -9.23
CA VAL A 59 0.46 -4.32 -9.87
C VAL A 59 0.53 -5.22 -11.09
N VAL A 60 -0.45 -6.11 -11.26
CA VAL A 60 -0.56 -7.01 -12.41
C VAL A 60 -1.83 -6.71 -13.19
N TYR A 61 -1.68 -6.23 -14.41
CA TYR A 61 -2.75 -6.09 -15.39
C TYR A 61 -2.71 -7.22 -16.44
N PRO A 62 -3.85 -7.65 -17.00
CA PRO A 62 -5.22 -7.15 -16.75
C PRO A 62 -5.90 -7.72 -15.50
N ASP A 63 -5.21 -8.57 -14.74
CA ASP A 63 -5.76 -9.36 -13.63
C ASP A 63 -6.23 -8.53 -12.42
N ARG A 64 -5.88 -7.24 -12.36
CA ARG A 64 -6.22 -6.30 -11.27
C ARG A 64 -5.69 -6.75 -9.90
N ILE A 65 -4.54 -7.43 -9.91
CA ILE A 65 -3.89 -7.88 -8.69
C ILE A 65 -2.93 -6.81 -8.20
N ILE A 66 -2.95 -6.55 -6.90
CA ILE A 66 -1.92 -5.79 -6.21
C ILE A 66 -1.25 -6.74 -5.23
N TYR A 67 0.05 -7.00 -5.43
CA TYR A 67 0.88 -7.62 -4.42
C TYR A 67 1.54 -6.56 -3.56
N SER A 68 1.57 -6.78 -2.25
CA SER A 68 2.08 -5.82 -1.26
C SER A 68 3.04 -6.51 -0.29
N GLY A 69 3.94 -5.75 0.33
CA GLY A 69 4.99 -6.29 1.19
C GLY A 69 5.95 -7.26 0.50
N VAL A 70 6.11 -7.15 -0.82
CA VAL A 70 6.87 -8.12 -1.63
C VAL A 70 8.36 -8.10 -1.28
N GLN A 71 8.95 -9.27 -1.09
CA GLN A 71 10.36 -9.49 -0.86
C GLN A 71 11.01 -10.27 -2.02
N VAL A 72 12.33 -10.21 -2.12
CA VAL A 72 13.10 -10.93 -3.15
C VAL A 72 12.85 -12.45 -3.11
N LYS A 73 12.59 -13.02 -1.92
CA LYS A 73 12.29 -14.45 -1.73
C LYS A 73 10.94 -14.87 -2.33
N ASP A 74 10.04 -13.91 -2.55
CA ASP A 74 8.69 -14.17 -3.08
C ASP A 74 8.68 -14.23 -4.62
N ILE A 75 9.76 -13.80 -5.28
CA ILE A 75 9.84 -13.73 -6.74
C ILE A 75 9.55 -15.08 -7.44
N PRO A 76 10.06 -16.24 -6.97
CA PRO A 76 9.72 -17.51 -7.60
C PRO A 76 8.20 -17.76 -7.67
N GLU A 77 7.50 -17.55 -6.55
CA GLU A 77 6.05 -17.73 -6.45
C GLU A 77 5.28 -16.72 -7.30
N ILE A 78 5.71 -15.46 -7.31
CA ILE A 78 5.14 -14.42 -8.18
C ILE A 78 5.30 -14.80 -9.66
N ILE A 79 6.46 -15.30 -10.07
CA ILE A 79 6.66 -15.72 -11.46
C ILE A 79 5.71 -16.85 -11.85
N ASP A 80 5.50 -17.82 -10.97
CA ASP A 80 4.56 -18.90 -11.24
C ASP A 80 3.11 -18.38 -11.34
N SER A 81 2.74 -17.38 -10.55
CA SER A 81 1.44 -16.68 -10.69
C SER A 81 1.28 -15.93 -12.02
N LEU A 82 2.39 -15.53 -12.65
CA LEU A 82 2.38 -14.78 -13.90
C LEU A 82 2.27 -15.67 -15.13
N ARG A 83 2.50 -16.98 -15.00
CA ARG A 83 2.37 -17.96 -16.10
C ARG A 83 0.93 -18.06 -16.60
N GLU A 84 0.74 -18.67 -17.75
CA GLU A 84 -0.58 -19.06 -18.23
C GLU A 84 -1.19 -20.09 -17.27
N GLY A 85 -2.45 -19.91 -16.88
CA GLY A 85 -3.12 -20.72 -15.85
C GLY A 85 -2.59 -20.54 -14.42
N GLY A 86 -1.59 -19.67 -14.20
CA GLY A 86 -1.01 -19.40 -12.89
C GLY A 86 -2.03 -18.79 -11.93
N GLN A 87 -1.96 -19.19 -10.67
CA GLN A 87 -2.85 -18.70 -9.61
C GLN A 87 -2.21 -17.53 -8.85
N PRO A 88 -2.99 -16.52 -8.42
CA PRO A 88 -2.48 -15.42 -7.62
C PRO A 88 -1.83 -15.89 -6.31
N VAL A 89 -0.81 -15.16 -5.86
CA VAL A 89 -0.17 -15.40 -4.56
C VAL A 89 -1.02 -14.76 -3.45
N GLU A 90 -2.06 -15.47 -2.98
CA GLU A 90 -3.07 -14.89 -2.08
C GLU A 90 -2.51 -14.22 -0.84
N ARG A 91 -1.48 -14.81 -0.20
CA ARG A 91 -0.84 -14.23 0.99
C ARG A 91 -0.18 -12.86 0.76
N LEU A 92 0.12 -12.51 -0.49
CA LEU A 92 0.70 -11.22 -0.88
C LEU A 92 -0.35 -10.27 -1.45
N MET A 93 -1.55 -10.76 -1.76
CA MET A 93 -2.60 -9.94 -2.35
C MET A 93 -3.08 -8.89 -1.35
N LEU A 94 -3.17 -7.65 -1.82
CA LEU A 94 -3.77 -6.55 -1.10
C LEU A 94 -5.19 -6.33 -1.62
N THR A 95 -6.15 -6.48 -0.73
CA THR A 95 -7.58 -6.20 -0.96
C THR A 95 -8.09 -5.28 0.16
N PRO A 96 -9.26 -4.63 -0.02
CA PRO A 96 -9.89 -3.88 1.05
C PRO A 96 -10.12 -4.70 2.34
N GLU A 97 -10.30 -6.01 2.20
CA GLU A 97 -10.55 -6.95 3.31
C GLU A 97 -9.26 -7.49 3.94
N SER A 98 -8.09 -7.18 3.37
CA SER A 98 -6.81 -7.57 3.97
C SER A 98 -6.69 -7.03 5.39
N THR A 99 -6.18 -7.84 6.33
CA THR A 99 -6.14 -7.52 7.76
C THR A 99 -5.57 -6.12 8.05
N GLY A 100 -4.48 -5.76 7.37
CA GLY A 100 -3.85 -4.44 7.52
C GLY A 100 -4.72 -3.28 7.03
N GLU A 101 -5.45 -3.45 5.93
CA GLU A 101 -6.37 -2.44 5.40
C GLU A 101 -7.62 -2.32 6.26
N THR A 102 -8.21 -3.45 6.66
CA THR A 102 -9.36 -3.47 7.58
C THR A 102 -9.03 -2.76 8.89
N ARG A 103 -7.87 -3.05 9.48
CA ARG A 103 -7.42 -2.41 10.73
C ARG A 103 -7.27 -0.89 10.58
N ARG A 104 -6.72 -0.42 9.46
CA ARG A 104 -6.62 1.03 9.17
C ARG A 104 -7.99 1.66 8.96
N ARG A 105 -8.88 0.99 8.22
CA ARG A 105 -10.26 1.46 7.99
C ARG A 105 -11.00 1.65 9.32
N VAL A 106 -11.02 0.64 10.17
CA VAL A 106 -11.68 0.69 11.49
C VAL A 106 -11.10 1.82 12.35
N PHE A 107 -9.77 1.96 12.38
CA PHE A 107 -9.11 3.07 13.07
C PHE A 107 -9.57 4.44 12.57
N TYR A 108 -9.55 4.66 11.25
CA TYR A 108 -9.96 5.96 10.69
C TYR A 108 -11.45 6.22 10.85
N GLU A 109 -12.30 5.20 10.77
CA GLU A 109 -13.74 5.32 11.08
C GLU A 109 -13.92 5.82 12.52
N ALA A 110 -13.27 5.17 13.49
CA ALA A 110 -13.32 5.57 14.89
C ALA A 110 -12.78 7.00 15.10
N ALA A 111 -11.67 7.35 14.43
CA ALA A 111 -11.05 8.67 14.52
C ALA A 111 -11.85 9.80 13.85
N THR A 112 -12.94 9.47 13.15
CA THR A 112 -13.85 10.45 12.52
C THR A 112 -15.16 10.66 13.24
N THR A 113 -15.36 9.98 14.38
CA THR A 113 -16.56 10.16 15.22
C THR A 113 -16.72 11.58 15.76
N THR A 114 -15.61 12.32 15.89
CA THR A 114 -15.61 13.78 16.10
C THR A 114 -14.86 14.49 14.97
N PRO A 115 -15.20 15.77 14.66
CA PRO A 115 -14.51 16.53 13.61
C PRO A 115 -13.01 16.74 13.88
N ALA A 116 -12.63 16.83 15.16
CA ALA A 116 -11.26 16.95 15.64
C ALA A 116 -11.11 16.17 16.95
N VAL A 117 -9.93 15.57 17.14
CA VAL A 117 -9.55 14.78 18.33
C VAL A 117 -8.29 15.41 18.91
N SER A 118 -8.11 15.46 20.24
CA SER A 118 -6.83 15.92 20.81
C SER A 118 -5.68 15.02 20.35
N ALA A 119 -4.47 15.55 20.28
CA ALA A 119 -3.30 14.77 19.85
C ALA A 119 -3.10 13.50 20.71
N ASP A 120 -3.28 13.61 22.02
CA ASP A 120 -3.14 12.50 22.97
C ASP A 120 -4.23 11.43 22.79
N ALA A 121 -5.49 11.84 22.62
CA ALA A 121 -6.58 10.90 22.41
C ALA A 121 -6.45 10.18 21.05
N PHE A 122 -5.98 10.88 20.02
CA PHE A 122 -5.70 10.27 18.72
C PHE A 122 -4.56 9.24 18.81
N GLN A 123 -3.49 9.56 19.56
CA GLN A 123 -2.38 8.64 19.80
C GLN A 123 -2.83 7.39 20.58
N ALA A 124 -3.63 7.56 21.64
CA ALA A 124 -4.18 6.45 22.41
C ALA A 124 -5.07 5.54 21.54
N LEU A 125 -5.93 6.13 20.70
CA LEU A 125 -6.75 5.38 19.75
C LEU A 125 -5.89 4.61 18.74
N ALA A 126 -4.79 5.20 18.27
CA ALA A 126 -3.87 4.55 17.35
C ALA A 126 -3.21 3.32 18.01
N GLU A 127 -2.78 3.45 19.25
CA GLU A 127 -2.17 2.37 20.04
C GLU A 127 -3.14 1.20 20.29
N GLU A 128 -4.40 1.50 20.60
CA GLU A 128 -5.47 0.49 20.72
C GLU A 128 -5.62 -0.33 19.42
N HIS A 129 -5.40 0.30 18.27
CA HIS A 129 -5.44 -0.34 16.95
C HIS A 129 -4.08 -0.91 16.52
N GLY A 130 -3.08 -0.92 17.41
CA GLY A 130 -1.75 -1.47 17.16
C GLY A 130 -0.89 -0.63 16.22
N PHE A 131 -1.07 0.69 16.25
CA PHE A 131 -0.23 1.67 15.56
C PHE A 131 0.54 2.52 16.56
N ASP A 132 1.85 2.61 16.38
CA ASP A 132 2.72 3.40 17.25
C ASP A 132 2.81 4.87 16.82
N ALA A 133 3.51 5.68 17.61
CA ALA A 133 3.74 7.10 17.31
C ALA A 133 4.51 7.30 15.99
N ALA A 134 5.36 6.35 15.58
CA ALA A 134 6.07 6.43 14.30
C ALA A 134 5.08 6.33 13.13
N TRP A 135 4.12 5.42 13.21
CA TRP A 135 3.03 5.31 12.24
C TRP A 135 2.18 6.58 12.20
N VAL A 136 1.78 7.13 13.34
CA VAL A 136 0.99 8.38 13.42
C VAL A 136 1.74 9.56 12.77
N ASN A 137 3.03 9.70 13.05
CA ASN A 137 3.87 10.71 12.41
C ASN A 137 3.94 10.53 10.89
N GLU A 138 4.04 9.28 10.42
CA GLU A 138 4.02 8.98 8.99
C GLU A 138 2.67 9.34 8.35
N GLN A 139 1.54 9.11 9.05
CA GLN A 139 0.23 9.50 8.54
C GLN A 139 0.10 11.03 8.38
N ALA A 140 0.67 11.80 9.29
CA ALA A 140 0.72 13.26 9.17
C ALA A 140 1.58 13.68 7.97
N ARG A 141 2.78 13.09 7.84
CA ARG A 141 3.71 13.36 6.74
C ARG A 141 3.13 13.00 5.37
N ARG A 142 2.26 11.99 5.31
CA ARG A 142 1.56 11.54 4.08
C ARG A 142 0.24 12.26 3.82
N GLY A 143 -0.19 13.16 4.71
CA GLY A 143 -1.42 13.92 4.58
C GLY A 143 -2.70 13.10 4.81
N PHE A 144 -2.62 11.97 5.51
CA PHE A 144 -3.81 11.24 5.98
C PHE A 144 -4.46 11.92 7.18
N ILE A 145 -3.65 12.62 7.98
CA ILE A 145 -4.11 13.45 9.09
C ILE A 145 -3.47 14.83 9.01
N ALA A 146 -4.15 15.83 9.56
CA ALA A 146 -3.62 17.18 9.73
C ALA A 146 -3.61 17.55 11.21
N ARG A 147 -2.46 18.05 11.68
CA ARG A 147 -2.28 18.63 13.01
C ARG A 147 -2.65 20.11 12.97
N LYS A 148 -3.47 20.55 13.90
CA LYS A 148 -3.95 21.93 14.03
C LYS A 148 -3.91 22.33 15.50
N GLU A 149 -4.09 23.61 15.76
CA GLU A 149 -4.29 24.16 17.10
C GLU A 149 -5.67 24.80 17.14
N VAL A 150 -6.45 24.47 18.18
CA VAL A 150 -7.79 25.04 18.42
C VAL A 150 -7.82 25.46 19.88
N ASP A 151 -8.06 26.76 20.12
CA ASP A 151 -8.07 27.36 21.46
C ASP A 151 -6.80 27.07 22.30
N GLY A 152 -5.64 26.97 21.63
CA GLY A 152 -4.34 26.67 22.26
C GLY A 152 -4.04 25.18 22.46
N GLU A 153 -4.98 24.30 22.12
CA GLU A 153 -4.84 22.85 22.28
C GLU A 153 -4.51 22.17 20.93
N PRO A 154 -3.52 21.25 20.90
CA PRO A 154 -3.17 20.52 19.69
C PRO A 154 -4.24 19.47 19.36
N VAL A 155 -4.82 19.59 18.18
CA VAL A 155 -5.84 18.67 17.67
C VAL A 155 -5.41 18.04 16.34
N ILE A 156 -5.96 16.86 16.07
CA ILE A 156 -5.77 16.08 14.86
C ILE A 156 -7.11 15.95 14.14
N THR A 157 -7.07 16.14 12.83
CA THR A 157 -8.21 15.96 11.93
C THR A 157 -7.87 14.92 10.87
N VAL A 158 -8.80 14.02 10.58
CA VAL A 158 -8.67 13.04 9.48
C VAL A 158 -9.01 13.73 8.15
N THR A 159 -8.10 13.69 7.18
CA THR A 159 -8.24 14.43 5.92
C THR A 159 -9.14 13.71 4.92
N SER A 160 -9.57 14.42 3.87
CA SER A 160 -10.32 13.83 2.75
C SER A 160 -9.55 12.70 2.06
N LYS A 161 -8.20 12.73 2.09
CA LYS A 161 -7.37 11.66 1.52
C LYS A 161 -7.58 10.33 2.26
N ALA A 162 -7.56 10.36 3.59
CA ALA A 162 -7.83 9.18 4.41
C ALA A 162 -9.27 8.71 4.21
N ARG A 163 -10.24 9.63 4.29
CA ARG A 163 -11.66 9.33 4.09
C ARG A 163 -11.95 8.67 2.75
N ASN A 164 -11.44 9.24 1.65
CA ASN A 164 -11.62 8.69 0.31
C ASN A 164 -10.96 7.32 0.15
N ARG A 165 -9.77 7.11 0.73
CA ARG A 165 -9.09 5.81 0.67
C ARG A 165 -9.90 4.71 1.34
N TYR A 166 -10.51 5.00 2.49
CA TYR A 166 -11.17 4.00 3.32
C TYR A 166 -12.70 4.01 3.19
N GLY A 167 -13.26 4.81 2.27
CA GLY A 167 -14.70 4.88 2.03
C GLY A 167 -15.50 5.50 3.18
N ILE A 168 -14.88 6.37 3.97
CA ILE A 168 -15.51 6.98 5.16
C ILE A 168 -16.28 8.22 4.72
N PRO A 169 -17.57 8.36 5.07
CA PRO A 169 -18.36 9.53 4.70
C PRO A 169 -17.77 10.83 5.30
N PRO A 170 -18.06 12.00 4.73
CA PRO A 170 -17.74 13.27 5.36
C PRO A 170 -18.44 13.39 6.73
N ALA A 171 -17.85 14.16 7.64
CA ALA A 171 -18.52 14.51 8.89
C ALA A 171 -19.76 15.35 8.56
N GLU A 172 -20.89 15.04 9.21
CA GLU A 172 -22.12 15.83 9.12
C GLU A 172 -21.95 17.23 9.74
#